data_AF-A0AAN4ZE48-F1
#
_entry.id   AF-A0AAN4ZE48-F1
#
_cell.length_a   1.000
_cell.length_b   1.000
_cell.length_c   1.000
_cell.angle_alpha   90.00
_cell.angle_beta   90.00
_cell.angle_gamma   90.00
#
_symmetry.space_group_name_H-M   'P 1'
#
loop_
_entity.id
_entity.type
_entity.pdbx_description
1 polymer ?
#
loop_
_entity_poly.entity_id
_entity_poly.type
_entity_poly.pdbx_seq_one_letter_code
_entity_poly.pdbx_strand_id
1 'polypeptide(L)'
;MLLLSVVHVSCGTRFLIASPFCSGSQACPSCQGITDESSVSIDPLPSPFGDQLSCAILLKPSEGSWSTYEVGDDLHIGIADSRNIVHSFWTEGVVRESSSWEDSIAVSSLDLPDIDAKLNEFIDRHDSDFLPESYDEMAWNCFDLIVRFLHFSICGRASETRCEIPQVVQRSSEQRLYCSTEMADSLEDLSADACVDRTNDANGFLNNQFDIFVHDYRERTEVEPDDCCGGKDGVEDVECAHSSPSKADGGPSKKDIINVARKLQKSIFSLQSLPNAEAHTDLLAELKGLQAVLNRALSSTSAEFAPSNVPLPDYDETDMQMLLGDEEVPKTTSMLDKVAEEKTKAGERLQGLLVQAEILMREATHAKTGVAK
;
A
#
# COMPACT_ATOMS: atom_id res chain seq x y z
N MET A 1 -4.28 -1.71 25.76
CA MET A 1 -5.24 -1.75 24.64
C MET A 1 -4.52 -1.24 23.41
N LEU A 2 -4.52 -1.98 22.30
CA LEU A 2 -3.87 -1.56 21.05
C LEU A 2 -4.95 -0.97 20.13
N LEU A 3 -4.73 0.22 19.57
CA LEU A 3 -5.64 0.76 18.56
C LEU A 3 -5.13 0.37 17.17
N LEU A 4 -6.05 0.00 16.29
CA LEU A 4 -5.76 -0.53 14.96
C LEU A 4 -6.40 0.38 13.92
N SER A 5 -5.62 0.79 12.92
CA SER A 5 -6.11 1.43 11.70
C SER A 5 -6.47 0.35 10.69
N VAL A 6 -7.75 0.27 10.35
CA VAL A 6 -8.30 -0.77 9.49
C VAL A 6 -8.71 -0.16 8.16
N VAL A 7 -8.18 -0.67 7.05
CA VAL A 7 -8.48 -0.24 5.68
C VAL A 7 -9.23 -1.35 4.97
N HIS A 8 -10.50 -1.13 4.66
CA HIS A 8 -11.27 -2.10 3.88
C HIS A 8 -10.81 -2.11 2.42
N VAL A 9 -10.24 -3.22 1.98
CA VAL A 9 -9.55 -3.39 0.69
C VAL A 9 -10.51 -3.18 -0.49
N SER A 10 -11.77 -3.58 -0.36
CA SER A 10 -12.73 -3.53 -1.47
C SER A 10 -13.24 -2.12 -1.79
N CYS A 11 -13.42 -1.26 -0.78
CA CYS A 11 -13.94 0.11 -0.96
C CYS A 11 -12.93 1.22 -0.61
N GLY A 12 -11.79 0.86 -0.04
CA GLY A 12 -10.75 1.79 0.42
C GLY A 12 -11.09 2.57 1.69
N THR A 13 -12.23 2.30 2.34
CA THR A 13 -12.64 3.02 3.56
C THR A 13 -11.73 2.67 4.72
N ARG A 14 -11.29 3.69 5.46
CA ARG A 14 -10.43 3.57 6.63
C ARG A 14 -11.21 3.88 7.90
N PHE A 15 -11.02 3.09 8.95
CA PHE A 15 -11.67 3.28 10.26
C PHE A 15 -10.80 2.72 11.39
N LEU A 16 -11.10 3.10 12.62
CA LEU A 16 -10.31 2.75 13.80
C LEU A 16 -11.05 1.75 14.67
N ILE A 17 -10.28 0.83 15.27
CA ILE A 17 -10.82 -0.22 16.14
C ILE A 17 -9.89 -0.43 17.32
N ALA A 18 -10.48 -0.60 18.50
CA ALA A 18 -9.73 -0.99 19.69
C ALA A 18 -9.58 -2.51 19.76
N SER A 19 -8.35 -2.99 19.93
CA SER A 19 -8.00 -4.41 20.06
C SER A 19 -8.66 -5.04 21.28
N PRO A 20 -9.13 -6.30 21.17
CA PRO A 20 -8.97 -7.21 20.03
C PRO A 20 -9.94 -6.92 18.87
N PHE A 21 -9.41 -6.92 17.64
CA PHE A 21 -10.22 -6.95 16.42
C PHE A 21 -10.83 -8.35 16.27
N CYS A 22 -12.15 -8.47 16.40
CA CYS A 22 -12.85 -9.74 16.18
C CYS A 22 -13.27 -9.83 14.70
N SER A 23 -12.49 -10.59 13.94
CA SER A 23 -12.69 -10.83 12.51
C SER A 23 -14.04 -11.51 12.24
N GLY A 24 -14.80 -11.00 11.25
CA GLY A 24 -16.11 -11.53 10.84
C GLY A 24 -17.33 -10.86 11.49
N SER A 25 -17.06 -9.90 12.36
CA SER A 25 -18.07 -9.32 13.20
C SER A 25 -18.44 -7.89 12.72
N GLN A 26 -17.45 -7.05 12.47
CA GLN A 26 -17.69 -5.69 12.02
C GLN A 26 -17.90 -5.67 10.51
N ALA A 27 -18.73 -4.74 10.04
CA ALA A 27 -18.82 -4.40 8.64
C ALA A 27 -18.17 -3.04 8.41
N CYS A 28 -17.94 -2.75 7.15
CA CYS A 28 -17.37 -1.48 6.78
C CYS A 28 -18.36 -0.31 6.96
N PRO A 29 -17.95 0.80 7.62
CA PRO A 29 -18.18 2.19 7.24
C PRO A 29 -19.39 2.62 6.42
N SER A 30 -19.26 2.12 5.21
CA SER A 30 -19.38 2.92 4.00
C SER A 30 -20.02 2.07 2.94
N CYS A 31 -19.57 0.81 2.83
CA CYS A 31 -20.10 -0.14 1.88
C CYS A 31 -20.76 -1.37 2.50
N GLN A 32 -20.83 -1.46 3.84
CA GLN A 32 -21.44 -2.60 4.54
C GLN A 32 -20.77 -3.95 4.30
N GLY A 33 -19.61 -3.98 3.65
CA GLY A 33 -18.90 -5.22 3.36
C GLY A 33 -18.34 -5.82 4.64
N ILE A 34 -18.27 -7.15 4.70
CA ILE A 34 -17.70 -7.89 5.82
C ILE A 34 -16.24 -7.47 5.97
N THR A 35 -15.84 -7.07 7.17
CA THR A 35 -14.43 -6.78 7.49
C THR A 35 -13.83 -8.00 8.17
N ASP A 36 -13.33 -8.93 7.36
CA ASP A 36 -12.50 -10.05 7.78
C ASP A 36 -11.01 -9.76 7.52
N GLU A 37 -10.10 -10.53 8.12
CA GLU A 37 -8.65 -10.28 8.00
C GLU A 37 -8.13 -10.31 6.55
N SER A 38 -8.86 -10.95 5.64
CA SER A 38 -8.51 -11.04 4.22
C SER A 38 -8.98 -9.82 3.41
N SER A 39 -9.99 -9.12 3.90
CA SER A 39 -10.64 -7.97 3.26
C SER A 39 -10.24 -6.65 3.90
N VAL A 40 -9.49 -6.67 5.00
CA VAL A 40 -8.93 -5.46 5.61
C VAL A 40 -7.42 -5.48 5.73
N SER A 41 -6.79 -4.33 5.53
CA SER A 41 -5.40 -4.09 5.92
C SER A 41 -5.41 -3.45 7.32
N ILE A 42 -4.70 -4.07 8.26
CA ILE A 42 -4.63 -3.64 9.66
C ILE A 42 -3.24 -3.11 9.93
N ASP A 43 -3.15 -1.81 10.22
CA ASP A 43 -1.93 -1.19 10.70
C ASP A 43 -2.07 -0.90 12.20
N PRO A 44 -1.21 -1.48 13.06
CA PRO A 44 -1.21 -1.13 14.47
C PRO A 44 -0.81 0.34 14.60
N LEU A 45 -1.67 1.14 15.23
CA LEU A 45 -1.33 2.51 15.53
C LEU A 45 -0.39 2.54 16.73
N PRO A 46 0.54 3.51 16.78
CA PRO A 46 1.35 3.72 17.97
C PRO A 46 0.43 3.78 19.19
N SER A 47 0.83 3.07 20.25
CA SER A 47 0.03 2.94 21.47
C SER A 47 -0.51 4.32 21.90
N PRO A 48 -1.82 4.45 22.20
CA PRO A 48 -2.39 5.70 22.75
C PRO A 48 -1.67 6.19 24.02
N PHE A 49 -0.90 5.31 24.66
CA PHE A 49 -0.23 5.55 25.93
C PHE A 49 1.27 5.88 25.78
N GLY A 50 1.71 6.32 24.60
CA GLY A 50 3.12 6.63 24.30
C GLY A 50 3.49 8.12 24.42
N ASP A 51 4.72 8.39 24.87
CA ASP A 51 5.26 9.72 25.25
C ASP A 51 5.41 10.76 24.10
N GLN A 52 4.97 10.47 22.87
CA GLN A 52 5.13 11.35 21.70
C GLN A 52 3.79 11.95 21.24
N LEU A 53 3.20 12.76 22.12
CA LEU A 53 2.04 13.60 21.77
C LEU A 53 2.46 14.98 21.23
N SER A 54 3.75 15.32 21.21
CA SER A 54 4.21 16.64 20.77
C SER A 54 4.35 16.71 19.25
N CYS A 55 4.08 17.89 18.69
CA CYS A 55 4.21 18.16 17.26
C CYS A 55 3.47 17.12 16.40
N ALA A 56 2.22 16.80 16.72
CA ALA A 56 1.47 15.73 16.06
C ALA A 56 0.00 16.10 15.84
N ILE A 57 -0.62 15.46 14.86
CA ILE A 57 -2.08 15.40 14.77
C ILE A 57 -2.55 14.29 15.69
N LEU A 58 -3.42 14.65 16.62
CA LEU A 58 -3.97 13.78 17.64
C LEU A 58 -5.43 13.46 17.37
N LEU A 59 -5.86 12.28 17.78
CA LEU A 59 -7.23 11.83 17.67
C LEU A 59 -7.67 11.18 18.98
N LYS A 60 -8.92 11.39 19.37
CA LYS A 60 -9.54 10.75 20.54
C LYS A 60 -11.03 10.53 20.31
N PRO A 61 -11.71 9.66 21.08
CA PRO A 61 -13.16 9.62 21.10
C PRO A 61 -13.71 10.98 21.57
N SER A 62 -14.81 11.42 20.95
CA SER A 62 -15.49 12.66 21.37
C SER A 62 -16.06 12.50 22.78
N GLU A 63 -16.57 11.30 23.09
CA GLU A 63 -17.06 10.92 24.41
C GLU A 63 -16.34 9.65 24.93
N GLY A 64 -16.07 9.60 26.23
CA GLY A 64 -15.45 8.43 26.87
C GLY A 64 -13.96 8.27 26.56
N SER A 65 -13.50 7.01 26.49
CA SER A 65 -12.11 6.64 26.21
C SER A 65 -12.05 5.55 25.14
N TRP A 66 -10.86 5.24 24.62
CA TRP A 66 -10.70 4.17 23.63
C TRP A 66 -11.16 2.79 24.13
N SER A 67 -11.26 2.58 25.45
CA SER A 67 -11.79 1.33 26.00
C SER A 67 -13.29 1.16 25.87
N THR A 68 -14.02 2.26 25.66
CA THR A 68 -15.47 2.28 25.47
C THR A 68 -15.87 2.66 24.04
N TYR A 69 -14.88 2.87 23.16
CA TYR A 69 -15.11 3.29 21.79
C TYR A 69 -15.62 2.12 20.94
N GLU A 70 -16.75 2.33 20.29
CA GLU A 70 -17.34 1.42 19.32
C GLU A 70 -17.25 1.98 17.90
N VAL A 71 -17.24 1.10 16.90
CA VAL A 71 -17.14 1.55 15.51
C VAL A 71 -18.41 2.29 15.12
N GLY A 72 -18.27 3.58 14.81
CA GLY A 72 -19.39 4.47 14.51
C GLY A 72 -19.51 5.61 15.49
N ASP A 73 -18.83 5.54 16.64
CA ASP A 73 -18.71 6.64 17.57
C ASP A 73 -17.94 7.81 16.95
N ASP A 74 -18.34 9.03 17.33
CA ASP A 74 -17.72 10.24 16.81
C ASP A 74 -16.32 10.45 17.38
N LEU A 75 -15.39 10.81 16.49
CA LEU A 75 -13.99 11.06 16.82
C LEU A 75 -13.70 12.56 16.80
N HIS A 76 -12.88 13.01 17.75
CA HIS A 76 -12.41 14.38 17.85
C HIS A 76 -10.92 14.45 17.51
N ILE A 77 -10.55 15.43 16.67
CA ILE A 77 -9.19 15.58 16.14
C ILE A 77 -8.60 16.94 16.51
N GLY A 78 -7.29 16.97 16.76
CA GLY A 78 -6.57 18.16 17.20
C GLY A 78 -5.11 18.18 16.77
N ILE A 79 -4.45 19.33 16.93
CA ILE A 79 -3.03 19.52 16.62
C ILE A 79 -2.30 19.82 17.92
N ALA A 80 -1.33 18.99 18.28
CA ALA A 80 -0.45 19.25 19.39
C ALA A 80 0.77 20.06 18.97
N ASP A 81 1.05 21.11 19.75
CA ASP A 81 2.26 21.90 19.63
C ASP A 81 3.49 21.20 20.24
N SER A 82 4.65 21.87 20.28
CA SER A 82 5.87 21.31 20.87
C SER A 82 5.80 21.09 22.38
N ARG A 83 4.77 21.63 23.05
CA ARG A 83 4.56 21.59 24.51
C ARG A 83 3.42 20.66 24.91
N ASN A 84 2.89 19.85 23.98
CA ASN A 84 1.71 19.00 24.18
C ASN A 84 0.42 19.79 24.48
N ILE A 85 0.34 21.05 24.06
CA ILE A 85 -0.93 21.78 24.06
C ILE A 85 -1.64 21.46 22.76
N VAL A 86 -2.84 20.90 22.88
CA VAL A 86 -3.67 20.49 21.75
C VAL A 86 -4.63 21.60 21.39
N HIS A 87 -4.58 22.00 20.12
CA HIS A 87 -5.50 22.95 19.50
C HIS A 87 -6.56 22.16 18.73
N SER A 88 -7.82 22.32 19.11
CA SER A 88 -8.95 21.65 18.44
C SER A 88 -10.13 22.61 18.31
N PHE A 89 -11.00 22.36 17.33
CA PHE A 89 -12.18 23.19 17.09
C PHE A 89 -13.44 22.44 17.51
N TRP A 90 -14.23 23.04 18.39
CA TRP A 90 -15.45 22.46 18.93
C TRP A 90 -16.54 23.53 19.09
N THR A 91 -17.58 23.23 19.86
CA THR A 91 -18.73 24.12 20.12
C THR A 91 -18.36 25.45 20.77
N GLU A 92 -17.18 25.57 21.39
CA GLU A 92 -16.67 26.81 22.01
C GLU A 92 -15.63 27.55 21.13
N GLY A 93 -15.49 27.16 19.86
CA GLY A 93 -14.46 27.70 18.99
C GLY A 93 -13.16 26.90 19.08
N VAL A 94 -12.04 27.54 18.74
CA VAL A 94 -10.72 26.90 18.86
C VAL A 94 -10.29 26.88 20.33
N VAL A 95 -10.25 25.69 20.90
CA VAL A 95 -9.86 25.46 22.30
C VAL A 95 -8.42 24.96 22.37
N ARG A 96 -7.71 25.36 23.44
CA ARG A 96 -6.36 24.91 23.77
C ARG A 96 -6.40 24.09 25.04
N GLU A 97 -6.04 22.82 24.96
CA GLU A 97 -6.18 21.88 26.08
C GLU A 97 -4.94 21.00 26.20
N SER A 98 -4.56 20.63 27.42
CA SER A 98 -3.46 19.69 27.67
C SER A 98 -3.90 18.42 28.40
N SER A 99 -4.91 18.50 29.28
CA SER A 99 -5.32 17.38 30.14
C SER A 99 -6.47 16.53 29.58
N SER A 100 -7.23 17.02 28.61
CA SER A 100 -8.36 16.28 28.00
C SER A 100 -7.94 15.33 26.87
N TRP A 101 -6.64 15.24 26.59
CA TRP A 101 -6.03 14.49 25.48
C TRP A 101 -5.07 13.40 25.96
N GLU A 102 -5.08 13.05 27.24
CA GLU A 102 -4.21 12.02 27.83
C GLU A 102 -4.43 10.62 27.23
N ASP A 103 -5.66 10.32 26.80
CA ASP A 103 -6.02 9.09 26.08
C ASP A 103 -6.07 9.30 24.55
N SER A 104 -5.27 10.19 23.98
CA SER A 104 -5.26 10.42 22.53
C SER A 104 -4.20 9.60 21.79
N ILE A 105 -4.45 9.31 20.51
CA ILE A 105 -3.48 8.68 19.61
C ILE A 105 -2.84 9.73 18.70
N ALA A 106 -1.55 9.60 18.43
CA ALA A 106 -0.90 10.35 17.37
C ALA A 106 -1.14 9.67 16.01
N VAL A 107 -1.91 10.30 15.12
CA VAL A 107 -2.18 9.79 13.77
C VAL A 107 -1.15 10.23 12.74
N SER A 108 -0.45 11.34 13.00
CA SER A 108 0.62 11.83 12.12
C SER A 108 1.57 12.75 12.88
N SER A 109 2.86 12.48 12.81
CA SER A 109 3.88 13.42 13.29
C SER A 109 4.05 14.57 12.29
N LEU A 110 4.02 15.80 12.81
CA LEU A 110 4.20 17.02 12.05
C LEU A 110 5.67 17.43 12.16
N ASP A 111 6.49 17.00 11.20
CA ASP A 111 7.86 17.48 11.04
C ASP A 111 7.86 18.88 10.38
N LEU A 112 7.27 19.84 11.09
CA LEU A 112 7.18 21.24 10.67
C LEU A 112 8.16 22.07 11.51
N PRO A 113 9.13 22.76 10.89
CA PRO A 113 9.97 23.70 11.62
C PRO A 113 9.10 24.82 12.18
N ASP A 114 9.35 25.17 13.44
CA ASP A 114 8.63 26.21 14.19
C ASP A 114 7.10 26.02 14.23
N ILE A 115 6.63 24.79 14.46
CA ILE A 115 5.19 24.46 14.52
C ILE A 115 4.40 25.41 15.44
N ASP A 116 4.94 25.75 16.62
CA ASP A 116 4.32 26.67 17.56
C ASP A 116 4.05 28.05 16.93
N ALA A 117 5.02 28.58 16.18
CA ALA A 117 4.88 29.89 15.53
C ALA A 117 3.85 29.82 14.40
N LYS A 118 3.87 28.75 13.59
CA LYS A 118 2.91 28.54 12.51
C LYS A 118 1.48 28.36 13.02
N LEU A 119 1.30 27.63 14.12
CA LEU A 119 -0.01 27.38 14.70
C LEU A 119 -0.60 28.66 15.30
N ASN A 120 0.22 29.46 15.98
CA ASN A 120 -0.21 30.78 16.45
C ASN A 120 -0.55 31.72 15.27
N GLU A 121 0.30 31.78 14.24
CA GLU A 121 0.03 32.61 13.05
C GLU A 121 -1.24 32.17 12.31
N PHE A 122 -1.47 30.86 12.21
CA PHE A 122 -2.67 30.30 11.61
C PHE A 122 -3.92 30.70 12.39
N ILE A 123 -3.91 30.51 13.71
CA ILE A 123 -5.04 30.87 14.58
C ILE A 123 -5.30 32.37 14.49
N ASP A 124 -4.27 33.21 14.63
CA ASP A 124 -4.44 34.66 14.54
C ASP A 124 -5.02 35.13 13.20
N ARG A 125 -4.71 34.42 12.10
CA ARG A 125 -5.21 34.73 10.75
C ARG A 125 -6.62 34.22 10.49
N HIS A 126 -7.00 33.10 11.10
CA HIS A 126 -8.24 32.38 10.83
C HIS A 126 -9.20 32.32 12.02
N ASP A 127 -8.94 33.08 13.10
CA ASP A 127 -9.76 33.10 14.32
C ASP A 127 -11.25 33.35 14.01
N SER A 128 -11.52 34.28 13.09
CA SER A 128 -12.90 34.61 12.66
C SER A 128 -13.60 33.48 11.91
N ASP A 129 -12.85 32.54 11.32
CA ASP A 129 -13.39 31.40 10.55
C ASP A 129 -13.75 30.22 11.48
N PHE A 130 -13.27 30.23 12.73
CA PHE A 130 -13.44 29.14 13.71
C PHE A 130 -14.05 29.65 15.02
N LEU A 131 -15.05 30.53 14.90
CA LEU A 131 -15.87 31.00 16.01
C LEU A 131 -16.87 29.91 16.47
N PRO A 132 -17.33 29.94 17.74
CA PRO A 132 -18.35 29.01 18.24
C PRO A 132 -19.56 28.88 17.31
N GLU A 133 -20.04 30.00 16.77
CA GLU A 133 -21.24 30.07 15.92
C GLU A 133 -21.02 29.50 14.52
N SER A 134 -19.76 29.30 14.12
CA SER A 134 -19.40 28.71 12.83
C SER A 134 -19.31 27.18 12.85
N TYR A 135 -19.35 26.57 14.04
CA TYR A 135 -19.22 25.13 14.18
C TYR A 135 -20.44 24.40 13.62
N ASP A 136 -20.19 23.46 12.72
CA ASP A 136 -21.19 22.57 12.12
C ASP A 136 -20.60 21.15 12.06
N GLU A 137 -21.20 20.21 12.81
CA GLU A 137 -20.72 18.82 12.94
C GLU A 137 -20.52 18.12 11.59
N MET A 138 -21.26 18.51 10.55
CA MET A 138 -21.30 17.84 9.26
C MET A 138 -20.49 18.55 8.17
N ALA A 139 -20.31 19.87 8.27
CA ALA A 139 -19.76 20.69 7.18
C ALA A 139 -18.61 21.61 7.60
N TRP A 140 -18.43 21.89 8.90
CA TRP A 140 -17.38 22.77 9.41
C TRP A 140 -17.02 22.41 10.85
N ASN A 141 -16.17 21.40 11.02
CA ASN A 141 -15.87 20.80 12.32
C ASN A 141 -14.37 20.71 12.61
N CYS A 142 -14.02 19.97 13.66
CA CYS A 142 -12.63 19.76 14.09
C CYS A 142 -11.70 19.28 12.96
N PHE A 143 -12.20 18.50 12.00
CA PHE A 143 -11.44 18.03 10.86
C PHE A 143 -11.04 19.17 9.90
N ASP A 144 -11.96 20.11 9.65
CA ASP A 144 -11.71 21.24 8.75
C ASP A 144 -10.60 22.16 9.27
N LEU A 145 -10.50 22.32 10.60
CA LEU A 145 -9.38 23.00 11.25
C LEU A 145 -8.03 22.38 10.85
N ILE A 146 -7.93 21.05 10.90
CA ILE A 146 -6.70 20.31 10.56
C ILE A 146 -6.35 20.50 9.09
N VAL A 147 -7.33 20.30 8.20
CA VAL A 147 -7.13 20.44 6.75
C VAL A 147 -6.68 21.86 6.41
N ARG A 148 -7.29 22.87 7.03
CA ARG A 148 -6.95 24.27 6.80
C ARG A 148 -5.56 24.61 7.31
N PHE A 149 -5.18 24.12 8.49
CA PHE A 149 -3.84 24.29 9.04
C PHE A 149 -2.77 23.61 8.18
N LEU A 150 -3.02 22.39 7.69
CA LEU A 150 -2.09 21.69 6.81
C LEU A 150 -1.90 22.45 5.50
N HIS A 151 -2.99 22.94 4.90
CA HIS A 151 -2.92 23.77 3.70
C HIS A 151 -2.12 25.07 3.95
N PHE A 152 -2.37 25.75 5.08
CA PHE A 152 -1.61 26.93 5.49
C PHE A 152 -0.11 26.63 5.64
N SER A 153 0.21 25.54 6.33
CA SER A 153 1.58 25.17 6.71
C SER A 153 2.44 24.70 5.54
N ILE A 154 1.81 24.06 4.54
CA ILE A 154 2.46 23.53 3.33
C ILE A 154 2.51 24.60 2.22
N CYS A 155 1.44 25.38 2.03
CA CYS A 155 1.31 26.29 0.88
C CYS A 155 1.71 27.74 1.18
N GLY A 156 2.03 28.08 2.44
CA GLY A 156 2.45 29.42 2.88
C GLY A 156 3.74 29.99 2.26
N ARG A 157 4.27 29.43 1.16
CA ARG A 157 5.41 29.96 0.40
C ARG A 157 5.21 30.08 -1.12
N ALA A 158 4.07 29.66 -1.68
CA ALA A 158 3.87 29.68 -3.13
C ALA A 158 2.54 30.33 -3.52
N SER A 159 2.63 31.35 -4.38
CA SER A 159 1.52 31.94 -5.12
C SER A 159 0.60 30.88 -5.72
N GLU A 160 -0.68 30.90 -5.34
CA GLU A 160 -1.94 30.47 -6.00
C GLU A 160 -1.95 29.40 -7.12
N THR A 161 -0.91 28.59 -7.27
CA THR A 161 -0.78 27.59 -8.33
C THR A 161 -0.58 26.23 -7.68
N ARG A 162 -1.71 25.52 -7.54
CA ARG A 162 -1.86 24.08 -7.22
C ARG A 162 -0.76 23.48 -6.34
N CYS A 163 -0.95 23.61 -5.03
CA CYS A 163 -0.36 22.71 -4.04
C CYS A 163 -0.98 21.31 -4.19
N GLU A 164 -0.20 20.30 -4.55
CA GLU A 164 -0.62 18.90 -4.47
C GLU A 164 -0.45 18.43 -3.02
N ILE A 165 -1.58 18.25 -2.32
CA ILE A 165 -1.64 17.65 -0.98
C ILE A 165 -1.36 16.14 -1.13
N PRO A 166 -0.58 15.50 -0.22
CA PRO A 166 -0.43 14.04 -0.20
C PRO A 166 -1.79 13.33 -0.23
N GLN A 167 -1.91 12.25 -1.01
CA GLN A 167 -3.17 11.53 -1.33
C GLN A 167 -3.91 10.86 -0.15
N VAL A 168 -3.63 11.24 1.11
CA VAL A 168 -4.31 10.71 2.31
C VAL A 168 -5.67 11.40 2.56
N VAL A 169 -5.98 12.51 1.87
CA VAL A 169 -7.13 13.37 2.21
C VAL A 169 -8.03 13.63 1.00
N GLN A 170 -8.44 12.58 0.28
CA GLN A 170 -9.58 12.69 -0.65
C GLN A 170 -10.36 11.37 -0.68
N ARG A 171 -11.47 11.32 0.06
CA ARG A 171 -12.77 10.73 -0.31
C ARG A 171 -13.55 10.28 0.92
N SER A 172 -14.61 10.98 1.29
CA SER A 172 -15.74 10.41 2.05
C SER A 172 -17.02 11.25 2.03
N SER A 173 -17.21 12.11 1.03
CA SER A 173 -18.48 12.81 0.85
C SER A 173 -19.55 12.00 0.07
N GLU A 174 -19.30 10.74 -0.31
CA GLU A 174 -20.18 10.08 -1.31
C GLU A 174 -20.86 8.76 -0.95
N GLN A 175 -20.56 8.05 0.14
CA GLN A 175 -21.18 6.73 0.38
C GLN A 175 -21.28 6.38 1.87
N ARG A 176 -22.21 7.02 2.58
CA ARG A 176 -22.74 6.50 3.85
C ARG A 176 -23.85 5.52 3.49
N LEU A 177 -23.60 4.21 3.57
CA LEU A 177 -24.57 3.33 4.17
C LEU A 177 -23.85 2.06 4.58
N TYR A 178 -23.95 1.76 5.87
CA TYR A 178 -23.28 0.76 6.70
C TYR A 178 -24.30 -0.35 7.05
N CYS A 179 -23.96 -1.64 6.89
CA CYS A 179 -24.69 -2.80 7.43
C CYS A 179 -23.60 -3.65 8.03
N SER A 180 -23.28 -3.28 9.25
CA SER A 180 -22.77 -4.14 10.31
C SER A 180 -23.99 -4.87 10.89
N THR A 181 -23.91 -6.04 11.50
CA THR A 181 -22.85 -6.53 12.38
C THR A 181 -23.21 -8.00 12.78
N GLU A 182 -22.18 -8.81 13.03
CA GLU A 182 -21.95 -9.73 14.18
C GLU A 182 -22.78 -10.99 14.48
N MET A 183 -22.14 -12.13 14.17
CA MET A 183 -21.71 -13.29 14.99
C MET A 183 -22.10 -13.40 16.50
N ALA A 184 -22.37 -14.64 16.96
CA ALA A 184 -21.57 -15.42 17.95
C ALA A 184 -22.32 -16.68 18.48
N ASP A 185 -21.64 -17.84 18.62
CA ASP A 185 -21.52 -18.59 19.91
C ASP A 185 -20.88 -20.01 19.83
N SER A 186 -19.91 -20.25 20.75
CA SER A 186 -19.63 -21.44 21.59
C SER A 186 -19.05 -22.80 21.07
N LEU A 187 -17.86 -23.13 21.61
CA LEU A 187 -17.26 -24.41 22.10
C LEU A 187 -17.68 -25.79 21.52
N GLU A 188 -16.71 -26.42 20.87
CA GLU A 188 -16.43 -27.86 20.62
C GLU A 188 -17.62 -28.85 20.72
N ASP A 189 -18.19 -29.14 19.55
CA ASP A 189 -18.95 -30.36 19.28
C ASP A 189 -18.22 -31.15 18.19
N LEU A 190 -18.52 -32.46 18.06
CA LEU A 190 -18.09 -33.30 16.93
C LEU A 190 -18.83 -32.88 15.65
N SER A 191 -18.66 -31.62 15.27
CA SER A 191 -19.34 -30.88 14.23
C SER A 191 -18.32 -30.41 13.20
N ALA A 192 -18.79 -29.70 12.17
CA ALA A 192 -17.93 -29.08 11.17
C ALA A 192 -16.85 -28.14 11.78
N ASP A 193 -16.89 -27.79 13.06
CA ASP A 193 -15.93 -26.89 13.71
C ASP A 193 -14.56 -27.54 13.98
N ALA A 194 -14.48 -28.87 14.15
CA ALA A 194 -13.18 -29.58 14.15
C ALA A 194 -12.45 -29.46 12.79
N CYS A 195 -13.19 -29.13 11.72
CA CYS A 195 -12.59 -28.82 10.42
C CYS A 195 -12.00 -27.41 10.39
N VAL A 196 -12.51 -26.48 11.20
CA VAL A 196 -12.04 -25.10 11.26
C VAL A 196 -10.71 -25.03 12.00
N ASP A 197 -10.54 -25.73 13.13
CA ASP A 197 -9.22 -25.82 13.79
C ASP A 197 -8.19 -26.49 12.89
N ARG A 198 -8.56 -27.59 12.23
CA ARG A 198 -7.67 -28.24 11.26
C ARG A 198 -7.34 -27.34 10.05
N THR A 199 -8.27 -26.47 9.65
CA THR A 199 -8.06 -25.49 8.58
C THR A 199 -7.19 -24.33 9.07
N ASN A 200 -7.34 -23.90 10.32
CA ASN A 200 -6.52 -22.87 10.94
C ASN A 200 -5.10 -23.36 11.17
N ASP A 201 -4.91 -24.60 11.62
CA ASP A 201 -3.61 -25.25 11.74
C ASP A 201 -2.96 -25.42 10.36
N ALA A 202 -3.73 -25.82 9.34
CA ALA A 202 -3.23 -25.92 7.96
C ALA A 202 -2.84 -24.55 7.39
N ASN A 203 -3.63 -23.51 7.61
CA ASN A 203 -3.32 -22.14 7.18
C ASN A 203 -2.12 -21.56 7.94
N GLY A 204 -2.04 -21.81 9.26
CA GLY A 204 -0.91 -21.42 10.09
C GLY A 204 0.38 -22.09 9.64
N PHE A 205 0.32 -23.38 9.31
CA PHE A 205 1.42 -24.13 8.73
C PHE A 205 1.82 -23.55 7.35
N LEU A 206 0.86 -23.33 6.45
CA LEU A 206 1.13 -22.75 5.12
C LEU A 206 1.76 -21.36 5.20
N ASN A 207 1.32 -20.52 6.14
CA ASN A 207 1.90 -19.21 6.37
C ASN A 207 3.35 -19.31 6.87
N ASN A 208 3.62 -20.21 7.81
CA ASN A 208 4.99 -20.46 8.27
C ASN A 208 5.89 -21.00 7.16
N GLN A 209 5.39 -21.93 6.33
CA GLN A 209 6.12 -22.42 5.16
C GLN A 209 6.34 -21.32 4.11
N PHE A 210 5.40 -20.38 3.96
CA PHE A 210 5.55 -19.22 3.09
C PHE A 210 6.64 -18.27 3.60
N ASP A 211 6.69 -18.01 4.91
CA ASP A 211 7.72 -17.16 5.52
C ASP A 211 9.12 -17.77 5.37
N ILE A 212 9.25 -19.09 5.58
CA ILE A 212 10.49 -19.84 5.33
C ILE A 212 10.87 -19.76 3.84
N PHE A 213 9.90 -19.97 2.94
CA PHE A 213 10.13 -19.86 1.50
C PHE A 213 10.58 -18.46 1.08
N VAL A 214 9.95 -17.40 1.59
CA VAL A 214 10.29 -16.01 1.29
C VAL A 214 11.69 -15.69 1.80
N HIS A 215 12.02 -16.16 2.99
CA HIS A 215 13.35 -16.03 3.58
C HIS A 215 14.41 -16.72 2.71
N ASP A 216 14.24 -18.01 2.41
CA ASP A 216 15.17 -18.79 1.59
C ASP A 216 15.31 -18.24 0.17
N TYR A 217 14.21 -17.77 -0.42
CA TYR A 217 14.24 -17.16 -1.75
C TYR A 217 15.05 -15.86 -1.74
N ARG A 218 14.83 -14.98 -0.74
CA ARG A 218 15.61 -13.75 -0.59
C ARG A 218 17.09 -14.06 -0.40
N GLU A 219 17.42 -14.96 0.53
CA GLU A 219 18.81 -15.35 0.78
C GLU A 219 19.48 -15.93 -0.48
N ARG A 220 18.78 -16.73 -1.29
CA ARG A 220 19.34 -17.27 -2.54
C ARG A 220 19.47 -16.25 -3.66
N THR A 221 18.55 -15.28 -3.75
CA THR A 221 18.62 -14.23 -4.78
C THR A 221 19.64 -13.13 -4.47
N GLU A 222 19.98 -12.93 -3.19
CA GLU A 222 21.00 -11.97 -2.76
C GLU A 222 22.42 -12.55 -2.82
N VAL A 223 22.56 -13.87 -3.03
CA VAL A 223 23.87 -14.53 -3.15
C VAL A 223 24.21 -14.77 -4.62
N GLU A 224 25.02 -13.86 -5.20
CA GLU A 224 25.92 -14.11 -6.33
C GLU A 224 27.07 -13.06 -6.29
N PRO A 225 28.30 -13.40 -6.69
CA PRO A 225 29.28 -14.23 -6.01
C PRO A 225 30.49 -13.39 -5.48
N ASP A 226 31.28 -14.03 -4.61
CA ASP A 226 32.56 -13.62 -4.00
C ASP A 226 32.54 -12.74 -2.73
N ASP A 227 32.63 -13.42 -1.59
CA ASP A 227 33.66 -13.07 -0.60
C ASP A 227 34.32 -14.33 -0.02
N CYS A 228 35.00 -15.09 -0.89
CA CYS A 228 36.02 -16.06 -0.49
C CYS A 228 37.39 -15.34 -0.36
N CYS A 229 37.50 -14.37 0.53
CA CYS A 229 38.79 -13.77 0.89
C CYS A 229 39.51 -14.58 1.99
N GLY A 230 39.95 -15.79 1.65
CA GLY A 230 41.03 -16.49 2.34
C GLY A 230 42.36 -16.15 1.66
N GLY A 231 43.18 -15.31 2.29
CA GLY A 231 44.33 -14.68 1.64
C GLY A 231 45.44 -15.62 1.12
N LYS A 232 46.18 -15.13 0.11
CA LYS A 232 47.64 -15.00 0.11
C LYS A 232 48.15 -14.34 -1.19
N ASP A 233 48.95 -13.30 -0.99
CA ASP A 233 50.15 -12.92 -1.72
C ASP A 233 50.18 -13.03 -3.26
N GLY A 234 50.11 -11.86 -3.91
CA GLY A 234 51.10 -11.46 -4.91
C GLY A 234 50.72 -11.54 -6.38
N VAL A 235 50.95 -10.40 -7.06
CA VAL A 235 51.25 -10.20 -8.50
C VAL A 235 50.08 -9.74 -9.40
N GLU A 236 50.13 -8.42 -9.65
CA GLU A 236 49.92 -7.64 -10.89
C GLU A 236 48.67 -7.82 -11.78
N ASP A 237 47.99 -6.67 -11.94
CA ASP A 237 47.30 -6.13 -13.11
C ASP A 237 46.17 -6.95 -13.77
N VAL A 238 44.93 -6.66 -13.32
CA VAL A 238 43.74 -6.74 -14.18
C VAL A 238 42.87 -5.50 -13.96
N GLU A 239 42.66 -4.74 -15.03
CA GLU A 239 41.76 -3.58 -15.10
C GLU A 239 40.36 -3.90 -14.57
N CYS A 240 39.99 -3.31 -13.43
CA CYS A 240 38.60 -3.25 -12.99
C CYS A 240 37.83 -2.25 -13.86
N ALA A 241 37.32 -2.75 -14.98
CA ALA A 241 36.28 -2.07 -15.75
C ALA A 241 34.98 -2.06 -14.93
N HIS A 242 34.60 -0.87 -14.44
CA HIS A 242 33.25 -0.57 -13.99
C HIS A 242 32.24 -0.93 -15.08
N SER A 243 31.69 -2.13 -14.99
CA SER A 243 30.49 -2.54 -15.70
C SER A 243 29.50 -3.03 -14.67
N SER A 244 28.38 -2.31 -14.65
CA SER A 244 27.10 -2.56 -14.00
C SER A 244 26.86 -4.00 -13.55
N PRO A 245 26.18 -4.23 -12.41
CA PRO A 245 25.78 -5.58 -12.01
C PRO A 245 25.00 -6.25 -13.14
N SER A 246 25.58 -7.34 -13.64
CA SER A 246 24.98 -8.38 -14.46
C SER A 246 23.56 -8.72 -13.96
N LYS A 247 22.50 -8.58 -14.76
CA LYS A 247 22.02 -9.59 -15.72
C LYS A 247 22.14 -11.03 -15.22
N ALA A 248 21.59 -11.33 -14.05
CA ALA A 248 21.29 -12.70 -13.63
C ALA A 248 19.80 -13.09 -13.84
N ASP A 249 18.95 -12.14 -14.23
CA ASP A 249 17.53 -12.37 -14.42
C ASP A 249 17.20 -12.26 -15.91
N GLY A 250 16.88 -13.39 -16.55
CA GLY A 250 16.74 -13.52 -18.01
C GLY A 250 15.61 -12.72 -18.67
N GLY A 251 14.98 -11.78 -17.95
CA GLY A 251 13.88 -10.96 -18.41
C GLY A 251 14.29 -9.54 -18.83
N PRO A 252 13.48 -8.86 -19.65
CA PRO A 252 13.67 -7.45 -19.96
C PRO A 252 13.57 -6.59 -18.70
N SER A 253 14.46 -5.60 -18.56
CA SER A 253 14.50 -4.78 -17.35
C SER A 253 13.25 -3.90 -17.25
N LYS A 254 12.82 -3.55 -16.03
CA LYS A 254 11.73 -2.59 -15.79
C LYS A 254 11.90 -1.29 -16.59
N LYS A 255 13.15 -0.86 -16.77
CA LYS A 255 13.53 0.31 -17.58
C LYS A 255 13.19 0.12 -19.06
N ASP A 256 13.41 -1.07 -19.61
CA ASP A 256 13.10 -1.38 -21.02
C ASP A 256 11.60 -1.36 -21.26
N ILE A 257 10.81 -1.94 -20.34
CA ILE A 257 9.35 -1.92 -20.41
C ILE A 257 8.82 -0.48 -20.37
N ILE A 258 9.31 0.34 -19.43
CA ILE A 258 8.92 1.75 -19.32
C ILE A 258 9.28 2.53 -20.58
N ASN A 259 10.47 2.29 -21.14
CA ASN A 259 10.91 2.95 -22.37
C ASN A 259 10.04 2.57 -23.58
N VAL A 260 9.69 1.29 -23.72
CA VAL A 260 8.80 0.81 -24.79
C VAL A 260 7.39 1.36 -24.60
N ALA A 261 6.84 1.35 -23.40
CA ALA A 261 5.52 1.93 -23.10
C ALA A 261 5.44 3.43 -23.47
N ARG A 262 6.49 4.21 -23.15
CA ARG A 262 6.59 5.62 -23.55
C ARG A 262 6.69 5.81 -25.06
N LYS A 263 7.48 4.98 -25.75
CA LYS A 263 7.58 5.03 -27.23
C LYS A 263 6.24 4.69 -27.88
N LEU A 264 5.54 3.69 -27.35
CA LEU A 264 4.25 3.25 -27.85
C LEU A 264 3.18 4.34 -27.70
N GLN A 265 3.16 5.04 -26.56
CA GLN A 265 2.30 6.20 -26.33
C GLN A 265 2.57 7.34 -27.34
N LYS A 266 3.85 7.61 -27.64
CA LYS A 266 4.23 8.60 -28.66
C LYS A 266 3.77 8.20 -30.07
N SER A 267 3.84 6.91 -30.40
CA SER A 267 3.36 6.39 -31.69
C SER A 267 1.84 6.49 -31.83
N ILE A 268 1.09 6.17 -30.77
CA ILE A 268 -0.37 6.34 -30.73
C ILE A 268 -0.75 7.81 -30.99
N PHE A 269 -0.13 8.75 -30.25
CA PHE A 269 -0.40 10.18 -30.42
C PHE A 269 -0.03 10.67 -31.84
N SER A 270 1.08 10.16 -32.38
CA SER A 270 1.53 10.52 -33.73
C SER A 270 0.59 10.04 -34.83
N LEU A 271 -0.04 8.86 -34.68
CA LEU A 271 -1.01 8.35 -35.64
C LEU A 271 -2.37 9.05 -35.50
N GLN A 272 -2.80 9.36 -34.28
CA GLN A 272 -4.05 10.08 -34.02
C GLN A 272 -4.05 11.52 -34.53
N SER A 273 -2.88 12.15 -34.60
CA SER A 273 -2.74 13.52 -35.10
C SER A 273 -2.67 13.63 -36.62
N LEU A 274 -2.75 12.51 -37.36
CA LEU A 274 -2.79 12.54 -38.82
C LEU A 274 -4.19 12.91 -39.33
N PRO A 275 -4.29 13.67 -40.43
CA PRO A 275 -5.58 14.08 -41.02
C PRO A 275 -6.41 12.90 -41.58
N ASN A 276 -5.80 11.72 -41.74
CA ASN A 276 -6.46 10.48 -42.17
C ASN A 276 -6.44 9.40 -41.06
N ALA A 277 -6.66 9.81 -39.81
CA ALA A 277 -6.63 8.90 -38.65
C ALA A 277 -7.68 7.77 -38.75
N GLU A 278 -8.78 7.99 -39.47
CA GLU A 278 -9.84 6.98 -39.69
C GLU A 278 -9.35 5.77 -40.49
N ALA A 279 -8.36 5.92 -41.37
CA ALA A 279 -7.77 4.80 -42.11
C ALA A 279 -6.85 3.90 -41.27
N HIS A 280 -6.58 4.27 -40.02
CA HIS A 280 -5.65 3.58 -39.12
C HIS A 280 -6.29 3.19 -37.78
N THR A 281 -7.63 3.09 -37.73
CA THR A 281 -8.38 2.74 -36.52
C THR A 281 -7.98 1.39 -35.94
N ASP A 282 -7.77 0.40 -36.80
CA ASP A 282 -7.45 -0.97 -36.39
C ASP A 282 -6.05 -1.04 -35.76
N LEU A 283 -5.07 -0.38 -36.39
CA LEU A 283 -3.72 -0.26 -35.87
C LEU A 283 -3.67 0.54 -34.56
N LEU A 284 -4.49 1.59 -34.44
CA LEU A 284 -4.64 2.36 -33.20
C LEU A 284 -5.28 1.54 -32.07
N ALA A 285 -6.25 0.68 -32.38
CA ALA A 285 -6.87 -0.21 -31.41
C ALA A 285 -5.86 -1.25 -30.91
N GLU A 286 -5.06 -1.83 -31.80
CA GLU A 286 -4.03 -2.82 -31.45
C GLU A 286 -2.91 -2.20 -30.59
N LEU A 287 -2.42 -1.00 -30.95
CA LEU A 287 -1.46 -0.25 -30.14
C LEU A 287 -2.01 0.06 -28.74
N LYS A 288 -3.25 0.55 -28.63
CA LYS A 288 -3.87 0.83 -27.32
C LYS A 288 -4.05 -0.44 -26.48
N GLY A 289 -4.44 -1.55 -27.11
CA GLY A 289 -4.57 -2.86 -26.46
C GLY A 289 -3.24 -3.32 -25.87
N LEU A 290 -2.17 -3.26 -26.66
CA LEU A 290 -0.83 -3.65 -26.21
C LEU A 290 -0.30 -2.73 -25.10
N GLN A 291 -0.60 -1.43 -25.16
CA GLN A 291 -0.27 -0.48 -24.08
C GLN A 291 -0.93 -0.88 -22.75
N ALA A 292 -2.21 -1.27 -22.78
CA ALA A 292 -2.93 -1.69 -21.58
C ALA A 292 -2.37 -2.98 -20.99
N VAL A 293 -1.98 -3.95 -21.83
CA VAL A 293 -1.35 -5.20 -21.40
C VAL A 293 0.01 -4.95 -20.76
N LEU A 294 0.85 -4.10 -21.36
CA LEU A 294 2.16 -3.74 -20.80
C LEU A 294 2.04 -2.99 -19.46
N ASN A 295 1.07 -2.07 -19.34
CA ASN A 295 0.83 -1.36 -18.08
C ASN A 295 0.31 -2.29 -16.97
N ARG A 296 -0.53 -3.28 -17.31
CA ARG A 296 -0.98 -4.30 -16.35
C ARG A 296 0.19 -5.17 -15.87
N ALA A 297 1.07 -5.57 -16.79
CA ALA A 297 2.27 -6.33 -16.45
C ALA A 297 3.22 -5.54 -15.51
N LEU A 298 3.34 -4.22 -15.71
CA LEU A 298 4.10 -3.33 -14.82
C LEU A 298 3.50 -3.22 -13.41
N SER A 299 2.17 -3.30 -13.29
CA SER A 299 1.50 -3.29 -11.97
C SER A 299 1.55 -4.63 -11.25
N SER A 300 1.65 -5.75 -11.97
CA SER A 300 1.73 -7.08 -11.35
C SER A 300 3.14 -7.44 -10.85
N THR A 301 4.19 -6.83 -11.39
CA THR A 301 5.58 -7.04 -10.94
C THR A 301 5.91 -6.51 -9.54
N SER A 302 4.97 -5.90 -8.81
CA SER A 302 5.18 -5.49 -7.41
C SER A 302 4.68 -6.49 -6.37
N ALA A 303 3.92 -7.51 -6.78
CA ALA A 303 3.37 -8.54 -5.90
C ALA A 303 3.90 -9.92 -6.35
N GLU A 304 5.22 -10.07 -6.37
CA GLU A 304 5.88 -11.24 -6.95
C GLU A 304 5.56 -12.54 -6.18
N PHE A 305 5.16 -12.45 -4.90
CA PHE A 305 4.91 -13.62 -4.05
C PHE A 305 3.71 -13.40 -3.13
N ALA A 306 2.68 -14.20 -3.30
CA ALA A 306 1.51 -14.29 -2.43
C ALA A 306 1.13 -15.78 -2.25
N PRO A 307 0.56 -16.19 -1.11
CA PRO A 307 0.10 -17.56 -0.91
C PRO A 307 -0.89 -18.05 -1.98
N SER A 308 -1.60 -17.13 -2.63
CA SER A 308 -2.54 -17.43 -3.70
C SER A 308 -1.91 -17.61 -5.08
N ASN A 309 -0.66 -17.17 -5.31
CA ASN A 309 0.00 -17.21 -6.61
C ASN A 309 1.15 -18.24 -6.68
N VAL A 310 1.68 -18.68 -5.54
CA VAL A 310 2.66 -19.77 -5.45
C VAL A 310 1.98 -20.99 -4.81
N PRO A 311 1.81 -22.12 -5.53
CA PRO A 311 1.29 -23.34 -4.92
C PRO A 311 2.33 -23.89 -3.95
N LEU A 312 2.09 -23.69 -2.66
CA LEU A 312 2.92 -24.24 -1.58
C LEU A 312 2.71 -25.76 -1.50
N PRO A 313 3.77 -26.55 -1.25
CA PRO A 313 3.65 -27.96 -0.96
C PRO A 313 2.95 -28.17 0.37
N ASP A 314 2.23 -29.28 0.49
CA ASP A 314 1.49 -29.63 1.71
C ASP A 314 2.41 -29.93 2.91
N TYR A 315 3.72 -30.10 2.67
CA TYR A 315 4.71 -30.44 3.68
C TYR A 315 6.11 -29.94 3.32
N ASP A 316 6.96 -29.75 4.34
CA ASP A 316 8.39 -29.50 4.16
C ASP A 316 9.14 -30.81 3.90
N GLU A 317 9.90 -30.88 2.81
CA GLU A 317 10.68 -32.08 2.47
C GLU A 317 11.74 -32.37 3.55
N THR A 318 12.35 -31.35 4.15
CA THR A 318 13.39 -31.49 5.19
C THR A 318 12.80 -32.10 6.46
N ASP A 319 11.66 -31.60 6.90
CA ASP A 319 10.99 -32.11 8.10
C ASP A 319 10.50 -33.54 7.90
N MET A 320 9.93 -33.82 6.72
CA MET A 320 9.47 -35.17 6.38
C MET A 320 10.64 -36.14 6.27
N GLN A 321 11.80 -35.71 5.77
CA GLN A 321 13.02 -36.53 5.74
C GLN A 321 13.56 -36.79 7.14
N MET A 322 13.51 -35.80 8.04
CA MET A 322 13.86 -36.02 9.45
C MET A 322 12.90 -36.98 10.17
N LEU A 323 11.61 -36.95 9.82
CA LEU A 323 10.57 -37.78 10.43
C LEU A 323 10.53 -39.21 9.90
N LEU A 324 10.62 -39.39 8.57
CA LEU A 324 10.40 -40.67 7.89
C LEU A 324 11.67 -41.28 7.29
N GLY A 325 12.75 -40.49 7.18
CA GLY A 325 14.01 -40.89 6.54
C GLY A 325 14.02 -40.64 5.03
N ASP A 326 15.23 -40.47 4.49
CA ASP A 326 15.49 -40.06 3.10
C ASP A 326 14.94 -41.03 2.03
N GLU A 327 14.69 -42.28 2.38
CA GLU A 327 14.20 -43.33 1.46
C GLU A 327 12.67 -43.30 1.31
N GLU A 328 11.93 -42.77 2.29
CA GLU A 328 10.46 -42.76 2.30
C GLU A 328 9.86 -41.45 1.76
N VAL A 329 10.65 -40.39 1.60
CA VAL A 329 10.20 -39.08 1.10
C VAL A 329 10.63 -38.89 -0.36
N PRO A 330 9.69 -38.83 -1.32
CA PRO A 330 10.03 -38.56 -2.72
C PRO A 330 10.71 -37.20 -2.86
N LYS A 331 11.84 -37.15 -3.56
CA LYS A 331 12.52 -35.88 -3.87
C LYS A 331 11.62 -35.00 -4.72
N THR A 332 11.21 -33.86 -4.18
CA THR A 332 10.36 -32.91 -4.89
C THR A 332 11.22 -31.81 -5.49
N THR A 333 10.79 -31.28 -6.65
CA THR A 333 11.42 -30.08 -7.22
C THR A 333 11.21 -28.92 -6.24
N SER A 334 12.30 -28.25 -5.83
CA SER A 334 12.24 -27.20 -4.82
C SER A 334 11.27 -26.10 -5.26
N MET A 335 10.53 -25.51 -4.32
CA MET A 335 9.68 -24.36 -4.60
C MET A 335 10.44 -23.22 -5.28
N LEU A 336 11.71 -23.07 -4.91
CA LEU A 336 12.61 -22.08 -5.47
C LEU A 336 12.86 -22.30 -6.96
N ASP A 337 13.00 -23.57 -7.37
CA ASP A 337 13.17 -23.94 -8.78
C ASP A 337 11.89 -23.66 -9.57
N LYS A 338 10.71 -23.96 -9.01
CA LYS A 338 9.41 -23.68 -9.64
C LYS A 338 9.16 -22.18 -9.81
N VAL A 339 9.54 -21.39 -8.81
CA VAL A 339 9.46 -19.94 -8.85
C VAL A 339 10.44 -19.36 -9.87
N ALA A 340 11.66 -19.87 -9.94
CA ALA A 340 12.62 -19.48 -10.97
C ALA A 340 12.11 -19.82 -12.38
N GLU A 341 11.45 -20.95 -12.57
CA GLU A 341 10.80 -21.35 -13.83
C GLU A 341 9.65 -20.39 -14.20
N GLU A 342 8.73 -20.11 -13.28
CA GLU A 342 7.61 -19.18 -13.53
C GLU A 342 8.09 -17.74 -13.77
N LYS A 343 9.13 -17.29 -13.07
CA LYS A 343 9.79 -16.00 -13.30
C LYS A 343 10.42 -15.94 -14.69
N THR A 344 11.09 -17.01 -15.11
CA THR A 344 11.68 -17.13 -16.45
C THR A 344 10.59 -17.04 -17.51
N LYS A 345 9.52 -17.81 -17.36
CA LYS A 345 8.36 -17.83 -18.26
C LYS A 345 7.62 -16.48 -18.32
N ALA A 346 7.49 -15.79 -17.19
CA ALA A 346 6.97 -14.42 -17.13
C ALA A 346 7.88 -13.44 -17.89
N GLY A 347 9.20 -13.58 -17.73
CA GLY A 347 10.22 -12.85 -18.48
C GLY A 347 10.11 -13.06 -19.99
N GLU A 348 9.98 -14.32 -20.44
CA GLU A 348 9.80 -14.67 -21.85
C GLU A 348 8.50 -14.08 -22.43
N ARG A 349 7.40 -14.18 -21.69
CA ARG A 349 6.11 -13.58 -22.08
C ARG A 349 6.23 -12.08 -22.26
N LEU A 350 6.89 -11.42 -21.32
CA LEU A 350 7.11 -9.98 -21.37
C LEU A 350 8.01 -9.59 -22.54
N GLN A 351 9.07 -10.36 -22.80
CA GLN A 351 9.94 -10.18 -23.96
C GLN A 351 9.15 -10.29 -25.28
N GLY A 352 8.22 -11.26 -25.38
CA GLY A 352 7.32 -11.38 -26.53
C GLY A 352 6.45 -10.14 -26.76
N LEU A 353 5.91 -9.56 -25.69
CA LEU A 353 5.11 -8.31 -25.76
C LEU A 353 5.96 -7.12 -26.22
N LEU A 354 7.22 -7.03 -25.80
CA LEU A 354 8.13 -5.96 -26.25
C LEU A 354 8.44 -6.09 -27.75
N VAL A 355 8.68 -7.30 -28.25
CA VAL A 355 8.90 -7.54 -29.67
C VAL A 355 7.66 -7.17 -30.49
N GLN A 356 6.47 -7.56 -30.03
CA GLN A 356 5.21 -7.17 -30.67
C GLN A 356 5.03 -5.65 -30.72
N ALA A 357 5.38 -4.96 -29.63
CA ALA A 357 5.31 -3.50 -29.56
C ALA A 357 6.23 -2.84 -30.58
N GLU A 358 7.45 -3.37 -30.76
CA GLU A 358 8.37 -2.85 -31.77
C GLU A 358 7.85 -3.03 -33.20
N ILE A 359 7.24 -4.17 -33.51
CA ILE A 359 6.67 -4.45 -34.83
C ILE A 359 5.55 -3.43 -35.14
N LEU A 360 4.58 -3.28 -34.24
CA LEU A 360 3.46 -2.35 -34.42
C LEU A 360 3.92 -0.89 -34.50
N MET A 361 4.95 -0.51 -33.73
CA MET A 361 5.54 0.82 -33.84
C MET A 361 6.20 1.05 -35.21
N ARG A 362 6.83 0.04 -35.82
CA ARG A 362 7.37 0.16 -37.19
C ARG A 362 6.24 0.30 -38.21
N GLU A 363 5.18 -0.50 -38.10
CA GLU A 363 4.00 -0.38 -38.97
C GLU A 363 3.36 1.02 -38.87
N ALA A 364 3.25 1.56 -37.67
CA ALA A 364 2.80 2.94 -37.44
C ALA A 364 3.69 3.98 -38.14
N THR A 365 5.01 3.81 -38.11
CA THR A 365 5.93 4.70 -38.83
C THR A 365 5.83 4.55 -40.35
N HIS A 366 5.60 3.35 -40.87
CA HIS A 366 5.36 3.10 -42.29
C HIS A 366 4.05 3.74 -42.75
N ALA A 367 2.96 3.58 -41.99
CA ALA A 367 1.68 4.25 -42.25
C ALA A 367 1.87 5.79 -42.31
N LYS A 368 2.60 6.36 -41.35
CA LYS A 368 2.90 7.80 -41.32
C LYS A 368 3.70 8.28 -42.52
N THR A 369 4.71 7.52 -42.95
CA THR A 369 5.58 7.90 -44.08
C THR A 369 4.95 7.63 -45.44
N GLY A 370 4.03 6.67 -45.54
CA GLY A 370 3.25 6.38 -46.75
C GLY A 370 2.21 7.45 -47.10
N VAL A 371 1.73 8.21 -46.09
CA VAL A 371 0.80 9.33 -46.28
C VAL A 371 1.49 10.62 -46.77
N ALA A 372 2.82 10.70 -46.67
CA ALA A 372 3.60 11.88 -47.06
C ALA A 372 4.07 11.89 -48.52
N LYS A 373 3.51 11.04 -49.39
CA LYS A 373 3.80 10.99 -50.84
C LYS A 373 2.62 11.43 -51.68
#